data_AF-A0A0Q5IWN5-F1
#
_entry.id   AF-A0A0Q5IWN5-F1
#
_cell.length_a   1.000
_cell.length_b   1.000
_cell.length_c   1.000
_cell.angle_alpha   90.00
_cell.angle_beta   90.00
_cell.angle_gamma   90.00
#
_symmetry.space_group_name_H-M   'P 1'
#
loop_
_entity.id
_entity.type
_entity.pdbx_description
1 polymer ?
#
loop_
_entity_poly.entity_id
_entity_poly.type
_entity_poly.pdbx_seq_one_letter_code
_entity_poly.pdbx_strand_id
1 'polypeptide(L)'
;MERNDAVMPWVAIVCAAIMWIILLFLFNKETAPEPVAVDPAVVASISQDYPTLGKQVFEKGVATTGAIACAGCHGLQGQGGAGPKLSGDEKLIKDPVYIHTIVEKGKGGMPAFGDKLSDREIYAVANYVLHSWGNNIPEPLTPAQVAEGQSKVDPAVLKNRSRFVPEDIKLPEIFLATFIMVLLSYGLIGLYSVWAEGVELHPGIHKVRATPVAMLSMVITLILSLVFSVLFVRQMMVDYAGWAAREPVMPNVTAEGFYAAMIVLTLAAAVGLYKKFFMDGEVLVEDASGEFPW
;
A
#
# COMPACT_ATOMS: atom_id res chain seq x y z
N MET A 1 46.73 -11.16 -10.87
CA MET A 1 46.06 -10.15 -10.00
C MET A 1 44.83 -10.83 -9.42
N GLU A 2 44.72 -11.01 -8.09
CA GLU A 2 43.51 -11.61 -7.49
C GLU A 2 42.30 -10.73 -7.83
N ARG A 3 41.35 -11.29 -8.59
CA ARG A 3 40.15 -10.59 -9.03
C ARG A 3 39.30 -10.26 -7.80
N ASN A 4 38.99 -8.99 -7.60
CA ASN A 4 38.06 -8.60 -6.55
C ASN A 4 36.64 -8.89 -7.05
N ASP A 5 36.22 -10.15 -6.93
CA ASP A 5 34.88 -10.66 -7.27
C ASP A 5 33.73 -9.92 -6.55
N ALA A 6 34.06 -9.00 -5.63
CA ALA A 6 33.13 -8.16 -4.91
C ALA A 6 32.61 -6.95 -5.72
N VAL A 7 33.28 -6.52 -6.80
CA VAL A 7 32.86 -5.33 -7.56
C VAL A 7 31.56 -5.57 -8.35
N MET A 8 31.42 -6.76 -8.95
CA MET A 8 30.22 -7.13 -9.72
C MET A 8 28.94 -7.21 -8.85
N PRO A 9 28.96 -7.84 -7.66
CA PRO A 9 27.85 -7.81 -6.71
C PRO A 9 27.47 -6.40 -6.27
N TRP A 10 28.46 -5.53 -6.01
CA TRP A 10 28.19 -4.16 -5.55
C TRP A 10 27.50 -3.31 -6.63
N VAL A 11 27.92 -3.40 -7.89
CA VAL A 11 27.27 -2.71 -9.01
C VAL A 11 25.84 -3.21 -9.20
N ALA A 12 25.63 -4.54 -9.15
CA ALA A 12 24.29 -5.12 -9.25
C ALA A 12 23.36 -4.69 -8.11
N ILE A 13 23.86 -4.64 -6.86
CA ILE A 13 23.10 -4.20 -5.69
C ILE A 13 22.76 -2.70 -5.80
N VAL A 14 23.71 -1.86 -6.22
CA VAL A 14 23.48 -0.42 -6.40
C VAL A 14 22.47 -0.15 -7.52
N CYS A 15 22.59 -0.82 -8.66
CA CYS A 15 21.60 -0.73 -9.75
C CYS A 15 20.23 -1.20 -9.29
N ALA A 16 20.12 -2.33 -8.60
CA ALA A 16 18.85 -2.82 -8.06
C ALA A 16 18.23 -1.85 -7.05
N ALA A 17 19.03 -1.24 -6.17
CA ALA A 17 18.57 -0.25 -5.21
C ALA A 17 18.05 1.02 -5.89
N ILE A 18 18.77 1.55 -6.90
CA ILE A 18 18.34 2.72 -7.68
C ILE A 18 17.04 2.41 -8.41
N MET A 19 16.94 1.25 -9.05
CA MET A 19 15.75 0.83 -9.79
C MET A 19 14.55 0.62 -8.86
N TRP A 20 14.77 0.09 -7.65
CA TRP A 20 13.73 -0.03 -6.62
C TRP A 20 13.22 1.33 -6.15
N ILE A 21 14.13 2.29 -5.91
CA ILE A 21 13.75 3.67 -5.54
C ILE A 21 12.94 4.31 -6.68
N ILE A 22 13.36 4.16 -7.93
CA ILE A 22 12.64 4.69 -9.09
C ILE A 22 11.23 4.07 -9.17
N LEU A 23 11.10 2.76 -8.99
CA LEU A 23 9.81 2.09 -8.95
C LEU A 23 8.92 2.61 -7.82
N LEU A 24 9.45 2.82 -6.62
CA LEU A 24 8.70 3.42 -5.52
C LEU A 24 8.20 4.82 -5.87
N PHE A 25 9.00 5.66 -6.52
CA PHE A 25 8.58 7.00 -6.94
C PHE A 25 7.54 6.97 -8.07
N LEU A 26 7.72 6.10 -9.06
CA LEU A 26 6.77 5.93 -10.17
C LEU A 26 5.44 5.38 -9.65
N PHE A 27 5.46 4.36 -8.78
CA PHE A 27 4.25 3.83 -8.17
C PHE A 27 3.59 4.81 -7.24
N ASN A 28 4.34 5.54 -6.39
CA ASN A 28 3.76 6.56 -5.53
C ASN A 28 3.04 7.65 -6.33
N LYS A 29 3.52 7.99 -7.53
CA LYS A 29 2.86 8.95 -8.41
C LYS A 29 1.59 8.38 -9.06
N GLU A 30 1.59 7.12 -9.47
CA GLU A 30 0.44 6.46 -10.13
C GLU A 30 -0.61 5.95 -9.14
N THR A 31 -0.25 5.67 -7.88
CA THR A 31 -1.18 5.22 -6.82
C THR A 31 -1.60 6.33 -5.88
N ALA A 32 -1.03 7.53 -6.00
CA ALA A 32 -1.51 8.66 -5.22
C ALA A 32 -2.96 8.95 -5.67
N PRO A 33 -3.92 9.01 -4.73
CA PRO A 33 -5.27 9.44 -5.08
C PRO A 33 -5.18 10.81 -5.73
N GLU A 34 -5.81 11.00 -6.89
CA GLU A 34 -5.88 12.32 -7.50
C GLU A 34 -6.43 13.29 -6.44
N PRO A 35 -5.75 14.42 -6.20
CA PRO A 35 -6.27 15.41 -5.28
C PRO A 35 -7.62 15.87 -5.83
N VAL A 36 -8.70 15.47 -5.16
CA VAL A 36 -10.05 15.93 -5.48
C VAL A 36 -9.97 17.44 -5.55
N ALA A 37 -10.23 18.01 -6.72
CA ALA A 37 -10.22 19.44 -6.94
C ALA A 37 -11.33 20.05 -6.08
N VAL A 38 -10.97 20.45 -4.87
CA VAL A 38 -11.89 21.06 -3.93
C VAL A 38 -12.18 22.45 -4.47
N ASP A 39 -13.39 22.65 -5.02
CA ASP A 39 -13.85 23.99 -5.37
C ASP A 39 -13.87 24.83 -4.07
N PRO A 40 -13.02 25.87 -3.95
CA PRO A 40 -12.96 26.71 -2.75
C PRO A 40 -14.30 27.38 -2.47
N ALA A 41 -15.14 27.59 -3.50
CA ALA A 41 -16.47 28.16 -3.34
C ALA A 41 -17.41 27.21 -2.58
N VAL A 42 -17.30 25.89 -2.78
CA VAL A 42 -18.10 24.89 -2.06
C VAL A 42 -17.69 24.84 -0.59
N VAL A 43 -16.39 24.87 -0.28
CA VAL A 43 -15.91 24.91 1.11
C VAL A 43 -16.35 26.19 1.83
N ALA A 44 -16.30 27.33 1.15
CA ALA A 44 -16.74 28.60 1.71
C ALA A 44 -18.26 28.67 1.93
N SER A 45 -19.06 27.97 1.10
CA SER A 45 -20.53 28.02 1.17
C SER A 45 -21.13 26.95 2.09
N ILE A 46 -20.46 25.82 2.35
CA ILE A 46 -20.99 24.72 3.17
C ILE A 46 -21.60 25.20 4.50
N SER A 47 -20.88 26.03 5.25
CA SER A 47 -21.32 26.55 6.56
C SER A 47 -22.58 27.41 6.49
N GLN A 48 -22.84 28.05 5.35
CA GLN A 48 -24.02 28.87 5.10
C GLN A 48 -25.17 28.08 4.47
N ASP A 49 -24.83 27.04 3.71
CA ASP A 49 -25.76 26.25 2.92
C ASP A 49 -26.48 25.19 3.76
N TYR A 50 -25.79 24.50 4.67
CA TYR A 50 -26.41 23.39 5.42
C TYR A 50 -27.65 23.80 6.26
N PRO A 51 -27.71 24.97 6.92
CA PRO A 51 -28.89 25.35 7.72
C PRO A 51 -30.14 25.63 6.86
N THR A 52 -29.96 26.00 5.59
CA THR A 52 -31.04 26.44 4.69
C THR A 52 -31.29 25.41 3.59
N LEU A 53 -30.33 25.22 2.69
CA LEU A 53 -30.36 24.25 1.60
C LEU A 53 -30.42 22.82 2.15
N GLY A 54 -29.57 22.49 3.12
CA GLY A 54 -29.54 21.16 3.72
C GLY A 54 -30.88 20.78 4.37
N LYS A 55 -31.47 21.72 5.12
CA LYS A 55 -32.82 21.60 5.68
C LYS A 55 -33.90 21.43 4.60
N GLN A 56 -33.85 22.23 3.53
CA GLN A 56 -34.81 22.15 2.44
C GLN A 56 -34.76 20.78 1.76
N VAL A 57 -33.56 20.29 1.42
CA VAL A 57 -33.36 18.98 0.81
C VAL A 57 -33.84 17.88 1.75
N PHE A 58 -33.55 17.99 3.06
CA PHE A 58 -33.99 17.01 4.05
C PHE A 58 -35.52 16.94 4.18
N GLU A 59 -36.19 18.08 4.33
CA GLU A 59 -37.63 18.15 4.61
C GLU A 59 -38.50 17.96 3.36
N LYS A 60 -38.05 18.45 2.20
CA LYS A 60 -38.88 18.55 0.98
C LYS A 60 -38.31 17.77 -0.20
N GLY A 61 -37.06 17.33 -0.14
CA GLY A 61 -36.37 16.77 -1.29
C GLY A 61 -36.14 17.81 -2.39
N VAL A 62 -35.79 17.33 -3.59
CA VAL A 62 -35.55 18.18 -4.77
C VAL A 62 -36.48 17.70 -5.89
N ALA A 63 -37.54 18.47 -6.12
CA ALA A 63 -38.60 18.10 -7.07
C ALA A 63 -38.11 18.05 -8.53
N THR A 64 -37.16 18.91 -8.90
CA THR A 64 -36.61 19.00 -10.26
C THR A 64 -35.82 17.76 -10.67
N THR A 65 -35.16 17.10 -9.71
CA THR A 65 -34.36 15.88 -9.94
C THR A 65 -35.07 14.61 -9.46
N GLY A 66 -36.25 14.74 -8.86
CA GLY A 66 -37.00 13.63 -8.28
C GLY A 66 -36.31 13.01 -7.07
N ALA A 67 -35.50 13.78 -6.33
CA ALA A 67 -34.97 13.37 -5.04
C ALA A 67 -36.08 13.46 -3.98
N ILE A 68 -36.45 12.32 -3.40
CA ILE A 68 -37.46 12.25 -2.35
C ILE A 68 -36.95 12.90 -1.05
N ALA A 69 -37.86 13.43 -0.24
CA ALA A 69 -37.52 14.02 1.06
C ALA A 69 -36.96 12.97 2.03
N CYS A 70 -35.81 13.24 2.61
CA CYS A 70 -35.17 12.38 3.62
C CYS A 70 -36.09 12.18 4.84
N ALA A 71 -36.79 13.25 5.24
CA ALA A 71 -37.75 13.24 6.34
C ALA A 71 -38.91 12.26 6.13
N GLY A 72 -39.23 11.88 4.89
CA GLY A 72 -40.28 10.91 4.59
C GLY A 72 -40.00 9.52 5.17
N CYS A 73 -38.72 9.12 5.24
CA CYS A 73 -38.31 7.85 5.83
C CYS A 73 -37.69 8.03 7.23
N HIS A 74 -36.90 9.08 7.44
CA HIS A 74 -36.14 9.31 8.67
C HIS A 74 -36.84 10.20 9.71
N GLY A 75 -38.02 10.73 9.37
CA GLY A 75 -38.78 11.65 10.21
C GLY A 75 -38.25 13.09 10.18
N LEU A 76 -39.13 14.07 10.40
CA LEU A 76 -38.79 15.50 10.38
C LEU A 76 -37.76 15.92 11.44
N GLN A 77 -37.64 15.16 12.52
CA GLN A 77 -36.69 15.40 13.61
C GLN A 77 -35.60 14.31 13.67
N GLY A 78 -35.40 13.57 12.57
CA GLY A 78 -34.46 12.45 12.55
C GLY A 78 -34.81 11.36 13.56
N GLN A 79 -36.07 11.26 14.01
CA GLN A 79 -36.52 10.29 15.00
C GLN A 79 -36.60 8.85 14.46
N GLY A 80 -36.46 8.69 13.14
CA GLY A 80 -36.61 7.42 12.44
C GLY A 80 -38.06 7.13 12.03
N GLY A 81 -38.25 6.01 11.36
CA GLY A 81 -39.54 5.56 10.85
C GLY A 81 -39.32 4.34 9.96
N ALA A 82 -39.54 4.51 8.66
CA ALA A 82 -39.13 3.51 7.67
C ALA A 82 -37.59 3.43 7.53
N GLY A 83 -36.90 4.55 7.74
CA GLY A 83 -35.44 4.63 7.85
C GLY A 83 -34.98 4.65 9.31
N PRO A 84 -33.69 4.35 9.56
CA PRO A 84 -33.11 4.41 10.90
C PRO A 84 -33.18 5.82 11.50
N LYS A 85 -33.18 5.87 12.83
CA LYS A 85 -33.07 7.12 13.60
C LYS A 85 -31.73 7.79 13.30
N LEU A 86 -31.76 9.10 13.01
CA LEU A 86 -30.58 9.92 12.75
C LEU A 86 -30.22 10.82 13.94
N SER A 87 -31.16 11.06 14.86
CA SER A 87 -30.97 11.94 16.01
C SER A 87 -30.11 11.29 17.12
N GLY A 88 -29.02 11.95 17.49
CA GLY A 88 -28.08 11.49 18.51
C GLY A 88 -27.38 10.18 18.15
N ASP A 89 -27.14 9.92 16.87
CA ASP A 89 -26.47 8.70 16.43
C ASP A 89 -24.94 8.87 16.54
N GLU A 90 -24.36 8.27 17.58
CA GLU A 90 -22.91 8.29 17.79
C GLU A 90 -22.10 7.76 16.60
N LYS A 91 -22.67 6.86 15.78
CA LYS A 91 -21.95 6.31 14.62
C LYS A 91 -21.74 7.37 13.55
N LEU A 92 -22.73 8.25 13.35
CA LEU A 92 -22.63 9.35 12.39
C LEU A 92 -21.60 10.41 12.83
N ILE A 93 -21.48 10.63 14.15
CA ILE A 93 -20.50 11.56 14.71
C ILE A 93 -19.08 11.00 14.62
N LYS A 94 -18.91 9.69 14.87
CA LYS A 94 -17.60 9.01 14.81
C LYS A 94 -17.08 8.85 13.38
N ASP A 95 -17.97 8.68 12.40
CA ASP A 95 -17.62 8.60 10.98
C ASP A 95 -18.53 9.51 10.12
N PRO A 96 -18.18 10.81 9.99
CA PRO A 96 -18.95 11.76 9.19
C PRO A 96 -18.86 11.49 7.68
N VAL A 97 -17.85 10.75 7.20
CA VAL A 97 -17.71 10.42 5.77
C VAL A 97 -18.73 9.34 5.37
N TYR A 98 -19.12 8.53 6.34
CA TYR A 98 -20.14 7.49 6.16
C TYR A 98 -21.47 8.03 5.63
N ILE A 99 -21.95 9.15 6.17
CA ILE A 99 -23.24 9.72 5.75
C ILE A 99 -23.20 10.20 4.29
N HIS A 100 -22.12 10.86 3.87
CA HIS A 100 -21.95 11.28 2.48
C HIS A 100 -22.01 10.08 1.54
N THR A 101 -21.27 9.02 1.87
CA THR A 101 -21.19 7.80 1.06
C THR A 101 -22.55 7.10 0.94
N ILE A 102 -23.34 7.06 2.01
CA ILE A 102 -24.69 6.48 1.97
C ILE A 102 -25.64 7.34 1.14
N VAL A 103 -25.58 8.67 1.24
CA VAL A 103 -26.45 9.55 0.44
C VAL A 103 -26.12 9.39 -1.04
N GLU A 104 -24.84 9.37 -1.38
CA GLU A 104 -24.36 9.24 -2.75
C GLU A 104 -24.72 7.86 -3.36
N LYS A 105 -24.36 6.76 -2.68
CA LYS A 105 -24.43 5.39 -3.22
C LYS A 105 -25.64 4.57 -2.77
N GLY A 106 -26.37 5.04 -1.77
CA GLY A 106 -27.44 4.28 -1.11
C GLY A 106 -26.91 3.16 -0.20
N LYS A 107 -27.81 2.57 0.60
CA LYS A 107 -27.51 1.39 1.41
C LYS A 107 -28.77 0.60 1.76
N GLY A 108 -28.81 -0.68 1.40
CA GLY A 108 -29.94 -1.56 1.72
C GLY A 108 -31.25 -1.04 1.12
N GLY A 109 -32.21 -0.67 1.97
CA GLY A 109 -33.48 -0.07 1.54
C GLY A 109 -33.43 1.43 1.22
N MET A 110 -32.30 2.10 1.48
CA MET A 110 -32.11 3.51 1.13
C MET A 110 -31.61 3.65 -0.32
N PRO A 111 -32.33 4.35 -1.21
CA PRO A 111 -31.92 4.55 -2.60
C PRO A 111 -30.67 5.45 -2.70
N ALA A 112 -29.97 5.35 -3.82
CA ALA A 112 -28.85 6.24 -4.15
C ALA A 112 -29.36 7.61 -4.63
N PHE A 113 -28.68 8.68 -4.20
CA PHE A 113 -29.02 10.06 -4.58
C PHE A 113 -27.90 10.77 -5.36
N GLY A 114 -26.76 10.12 -5.63
CA GLY A 114 -25.64 10.71 -6.38
C GLY A 114 -26.06 11.27 -7.75
N ASP A 115 -26.94 10.59 -8.48
CA ASP A 115 -27.43 11.05 -9.79
C ASP A 115 -28.57 12.09 -9.69
N LYS A 116 -29.08 12.36 -8.48
CA LYS A 116 -30.25 13.20 -8.24
C LYS A 116 -29.94 14.46 -7.45
N LEU A 117 -28.85 14.51 -6.72
CA LEU A 117 -28.44 15.66 -5.94
C LEU A 117 -27.08 16.12 -6.47
N SER A 118 -26.91 17.43 -6.60
CA SER A 118 -25.59 18.00 -6.84
C SER A 118 -24.69 17.80 -5.62
N ASP A 119 -23.37 17.79 -5.81
CA ASP A 119 -22.41 17.66 -4.70
C ASP A 119 -22.70 18.66 -3.58
N ARG A 120 -22.99 19.92 -3.95
CA ARG A 120 -23.36 20.97 -2.99
C ARG A 120 -24.58 20.58 -2.14
N GLU A 121 -25.61 19.99 -2.74
CA GLU A 121 -26.81 19.54 -2.02
C GLU A 121 -26.51 18.32 -1.13
N ILE A 122 -25.65 17.40 -1.59
CA ILE A 122 -25.21 16.23 -0.80
C ILE A 122 -24.44 16.70 0.45
N TYR A 123 -23.46 17.60 0.29
CA TYR A 123 -22.73 18.16 1.43
C TYR A 123 -23.64 18.98 2.35
N ALA A 124 -24.60 19.73 1.80
CA ALA A 124 -25.54 20.51 2.61
C ALA A 124 -26.46 19.61 3.44
N VAL A 125 -27.04 18.55 2.86
CA VAL A 125 -27.93 17.64 3.59
C VAL A 125 -27.16 16.76 4.59
N ALA A 126 -25.96 16.30 4.24
CA ALA A 126 -25.10 15.55 5.16
C ALA A 126 -24.72 16.39 6.39
N ASN A 127 -24.27 17.63 6.17
CA ASN A 127 -23.95 18.55 7.26
C ASN A 127 -25.18 18.95 8.08
N TYR A 128 -26.35 19.09 7.46
CA TYR A 128 -27.58 19.34 8.19
C TYR A 128 -27.88 18.22 9.19
N VAL A 129 -27.75 16.95 8.79
CA VAL A 129 -27.94 15.80 9.69
C VAL A 129 -26.87 15.75 10.78
N LEU A 130 -25.61 16.04 10.45
CA LEU A 130 -24.47 16.01 11.39
C LEU A 130 -24.50 17.11 12.46
N HIS A 131 -25.28 18.19 12.25
CA HIS A 131 -25.42 19.31 13.18
C HIS A 131 -26.86 19.46 13.73
N SER A 132 -27.73 18.47 13.49
CA SER A 132 -29.12 18.49 13.94
C SER A 132 -29.41 17.46 15.02
N TRP A 133 -30.41 17.74 15.85
CA TRP A 133 -31.03 16.79 16.79
C TRP A 133 -30.05 16.08 17.73
N GLY A 134 -29.09 16.83 18.27
CA GLY A 134 -28.09 16.31 19.21
C GLY A 134 -26.84 15.75 18.54
N ASN A 135 -26.79 15.68 17.22
CA ASN A 135 -25.55 15.50 16.49
C ASN A 135 -24.82 16.84 16.43
N ASN A 136 -23.52 16.82 16.74
CA ASN A 136 -22.67 17.99 16.58
C ASN A 136 -21.24 17.52 16.32
N ILE A 137 -20.69 17.87 15.16
CA ILE A 137 -19.28 17.65 14.84
C ILE A 137 -18.53 18.99 14.94
N PRO A 138 -17.23 18.99 15.30
CA PRO A 138 -16.48 20.23 15.52
C PRO A 138 -16.36 21.12 14.29
N GLU A 139 -16.28 20.50 13.11
CA GLU A 139 -16.13 21.17 11.83
C GLU A 139 -17.07 20.54 10.79
N PRO A 140 -17.66 21.33 9.88
CA PRO A 140 -18.47 20.79 8.79
C PRO A 140 -17.70 19.81 7.90
N LEU A 141 -18.39 18.78 7.44
CA LEU A 141 -17.87 17.81 6.48
C LEU A 141 -17.53 18.53 5.17
N THR A 142 -16.26 18.44 4.76
CA THR A 142 -15.74 19.02 3.51
C THR A 142 -15.41 17.95 2.47
N PRO A 143 -15.31 18.31 1.18
CA PRO A 143 -14.87 17.38 0.14
C PRO A 143 -13.48 16.79 0.39
N ALA A 144 -12.57 17.55 1.00
CA ALA A 144 -11.25 17.06 1.39
C ALA A 144 -11.33 15.93 2.42
N GLN A 145 -12.20 16.05 3.43
CA GLN A 145 -12.40 15.01 4.45
C GLN A 145 -13.06 13.75 3.87
N VAL A 146 -13.98 13.91 2.91
CA VAL A 146 -14.58 12.76 2.19
C VAL A 146 -13.54 12.06 1.33
N ALA A 147 -12.72 12.79 0.59
CA ALA A 147 -11.64 12.21 -0.20
C ALA A 147 -10.62 11.46 0.66
N GLU A 148 -10.22 12.05 1.80
CA GLU A 148 -9.33 11.40 2.76
C GLU A 148 -9.98 10.15 3.38
N GLY A 149 -11.27 10.24 3.76
CA GLY A 149 -12.00 9.12 4.34
C GLY A 149 -12.27 7.97 3.35
N GLN A 150 -12.51 8.28 2.08
CA GLN A 150 -12.66 7.27 1.01
C GLN A 150 -11.34 6.56 0.69
N SER A 151 -10.20 7.22 0.92
CA SER A 151 -8.86 6.58 0.81
C SER A 151 -8.53 5.65 1.99
N LYS A 152 -9.23 5.78 3.13
CA LYS A 152 -9.13 4.86 4.26
C LYS A 152 -9.99 3.63 3.97
N VAL A 153 -9.41 2.68 3.25
CA VAL A 153 -10.09 1.44 2.86
C VAL A 153 -10.53 0.66 4.11
N ASP A 154 -11.84 0.43 4.25
CA ASP A 154 -12.42 -0.42 5.29
C ASP A 154 -11.83 -1.85 5.21
N PRO A 155 -11.30 -2.42 6.30
CA PRO A 155 -10.79 -3.79 6.34
C PRO A 155 -11.80 -4.86 5.86
N ALA A 156 -13.10 -4.60 5.99
CA ALA A 156 -14.15 -5.47 5.48
C ALA A 156 -14.22 -5.46 3.94
N VAL A 157 -13.88 -4.34 3.30
CA VAL A 157 -13.76 -4.22 1.84
C VAL A 157 -12.50 -4.93 1.35
N LEU A 158 -11.40 -4.90 2.12
CA LEU A 158 -10.18 -5.66 1.80
C LEU A 158 -10.41 -7.18 1.84
N LYS A 159 -11.31 -7.68 2.70
CA LYS A 159 -11.68 -9.11 2.78
C LYS A 159 -12.30 -9.68 1.50
N ASN A 160 -12.99 -8.87 0.71
CA ASN A 160 -13.60 -9.28 -0.57
C ASN A 160 -12.78 -8.88 -1.81
N ARG A 161 -11.72 -8.07 -1.64
CA ARG A 161 -10.90 -7.55 -2.75
C ARG A 161 -9.68 -8.40 -3.10
N SER A 162 -9.47 -9.56 -2.48
CA SER A 162 -8.41 -10.49 -2.92
C SER A 162 -8.61 -11.04 -4.34
N ARG A 163 -9.74 -10.74 -5.01
CA ARG A 163 -10.04 -11.21 -6.37
C ARG A 163 -10.17 -10.10 -7.43
N PHE A 164 -10.39 -8.84 -7.03
CA PHE A 164 -10.58 -7.75 -8.00
C PHE A 164 -9.72 -6.57 -7.60
N VAL A 165 -8.59 -6.46 -8.28
CA VAL A 165 -7.80 -5.23 -8.35
C VAL A 165 -8.73 -4.15 -8.91
N PRO A 166 -8.89 -3.00 -8.22
CA PRO A 166 -9.70 -1.88 -8.70
C PRO A 166 -9.27 -1.44 -10.11
N GLU A 167 -10.22 -1.12 -10.99
CA GLU A 167 -9.95 -0.79 -12.41
C GLU A 167 -9.10 0.49 -12.60
N ASP A 168 -9.04 1.32 -11.56
CA ASP A 168 -8.17 2.51 -11.44
C ASP A 168 -6.70 2.17 -11.17
N ILE A 169 -6.41 0.96 -10.68
CA ILE A 169 -5.04 0.49 -10.54
C ILE A 169 -4.61 -0.04 -11.91
N LYS A 170 -3.75 0.72 -12.58
CA LYS A 170 -3.09 0.42 -13.87
C LYS A 170 -2.15 -0.80 -13.80
N LEU A 171 -2.66 -1.93 -13.34
CA LEU A 171 -1.91 -3.14 -13.06
C LEU A 171 -1.13 -3.68 -14.28
N PRO A 172 -1.68 -3.66 -15.52
CA PRO A 172 -0.92 -4.06 -16.70
C PRO A 172 0.31 -3.18 -16.93
N GLU A 173 0.19 -1.88 -16.71
CA GLU A 173 1.28 -0.90 -16.89
C GLU A 173 2.33 -1.06 -15.79
N ILE A 174 1.88 -1.28 -14.54
CA ILE A 174 2.74 -1.59 -13.39
C ILE A 174 3.55 -2.86 -13.64
N PHE A 175 2.89 -3.93 -14.11
CA PHE A 175 3.54 -5.21 -14.39
C PHE A 175 4.54 -5.08 -15.54
N LEU A 176 4.15 -4.43 -16.64
CA LEU A 176 5.01 -4.19 -17.79
C LEU A 176 6.24 -3.33 -17.41
N ALA A 177 6.05 -2.26 -16.66
CA ALA A 177 7.13 -1.41 -16.18
C ALA A 177 8.10 -2.19 -15.29
N THR A 178 7.60 -2.96 -14.33
CA THR A 178 8.43 -3.80 -13.45
C THR A 178 9.21 -4.83 -14.26
N PHE A 179 8.57 -5.48 -15.23
CA PHE A 179 9.20 -6.49 -16.09
C PHE A 179 10.30 -5.88 -16.97
N ILE A 180 10.05 -4.73 -17.61
CA ILE A 180 11.04 -4.00 -18.41
C ILE A 180 12.23 -3.58 -17.55
N MET A 181 11.98 -3.09 -16.32
CA MET A 181 13.03 -2.65 -15.40
C MET A 181 13.92 -3.81 -14.95
N VAL A 182 13.34 -4.99 -14.69
CA VAL A 182 14.11 -6.21 -14.38
C VAL A 182 14.97 -6.62 -15.58
N LEU A 183 14.39 -6.67 -16.78
CA LEU A 183 15.14 -7.04 -17.99
C LEU A 183 16.27 -6.05 -18.31
N LEU A 184 16.03 -4.74 -18.16
CA LEU A 184 17.06 -3.72 -18.34
C LEU A 184 18.18 -3.85 -17.31
N SER A 185 17.84 -4.15 -16.05
CA SER A 185 18.82 -4.37 -15.00
C SER A 185 19.71 -5.57 -15.33
N TYR A 186 19.11 -6.69 -15.72
CA TYR A 186 19.85 -7.89 -16.14
C TYR A 186 20.66 -7.66 -17.42
N GLY A 187 20.11 -6.91 -18.38
CA GLY A 187 20.79 -6.55 -19.63
C GLY A 187 22.01 -5.67 -19.39
N LEU A 188 21.91 -4.67 -18.51
CA LEU A 188 23.04 -3.81 -18.13
C LEU A 188 24.11 -4.59 -17.37
N ILE A 189 23.71 -5.47 -16.45
CA ILE A 189 24.64 -6.37 -15.75
C ILE A 189 25.37 -7.25 -16.77
N GLY A 190 24.64 -7.87 -17.71
CA GLY A 190 25.23 -8.70 -18.75
C GLY A 190 26.18 -7.92 -19.67
N LEU A 191 25.79 -6.73 -20.12
CA LEU A 191 26.63 -5.89 -20.98
C LEU A 191 27.91 -5.43 -20.27
N TYR A 192 27.80 -5.06 -18.99
CA TYR A 192 28.95 -4.74 -18.16
C TYR A 192 29.86 -5.96 -17.95
N SER A 193 29.28 -7.16 -17.74
CA SER A 193 30.04 -8.42 -17.65
C SER A 193 30.84 -8.66 -18.92
N VAL A 194 30.20 -8.60 -20.10
CA VAL A 194 30.86 -8.79 -21.40
C VAL A 194 31.96 -7.73 -21.63
N TRP A 195 31.68 -6.47 -21.30
CA TRP A 195 32.64 -5.38 -21.44
C TRP A 195 33.84 -5.52 -20.49
N ALA A 196 33.62 -6.00 -19.26
CA ALA A 196 34.64 -6.14 -18.25
C ALA A 196 35.48 -7.43 -18.38
N GLU A 197 34.91 -8.51 -18.96
CA GLU A 197 35.51 -9.85 -18.94
C GLU A 197 36.27 -10.24 -20.23
N GLY A 198 36.00 -9.62 -21.38
CA GLY A 198 36.62 -10.02 -22.65
C GLY A 198 36.19 -11.44 -23.12
N VAL A 199 36.59 -11.85 -24.33
CA VAL A 199 35.98 -13.00 -25.05
C VAL A 199 36.70 -14.34 -24.83
N GLU A 200 37.89 -14.37 -24.22
CA GLU A 200 38.70 -15.59 -24.14
C GLU A 200 39.11 -15.91 -22.71
N LEU A 201 38.57 -17.02 -22.20
CA LEU A 201 38.68 -17.44 -20.81
C LEU A 201 38.91 -18.94 -20.75
N HIS A 202 39.96 -19.37 -20.04
CA HIS A 202 40.25 -20.77 -19.82
C HIS A 202 39.93 -21.17 -18.36
N PRO A 203 39.38 -22.37 -18.13
CA PRO A 203 38.93 -22.78 -16.80
C PRO A 203 40.12 -23.10 -15.87
N GLY A 204 40.31 -22.27 -14.83
CA GLY A 204 41.17 -22.57 -13.68
C GLY A 204 40.34 -22.96 -12.45
N ILE A 205 40.85 -23.83 -11.58
CA ILE A 205 40.14 -24.24 -10.34
C ILE A 205 40.78 -23.52 -9.15
N HIS A 206 40.03 -22.65 -8.47
CA HIS A 206 40.45 -22.09 -7.20
C HIS A 206 39.82 -22.86 -6.04
N LYS A 207 40.66 -23.61 -5.33
CA LYS A 207 40.24 -24.37 -4.14
C LYS A 207 40.15 -23.44 -2.93
N VAL A 208 38.96 -23.30 -2.37
CA VAL A 208 38.74 -22.41 -1.23
C VAL A 208 38.96 -23.19 0.06
N ARG A 209 39.73 -22.60 0.99
CA ARG A 209 39.87 -23.13 2.36
C ARG A 209 39.18 -22.20 3.32
N ALA A 210 38.07 -22.66 3.90
CA ALA A 210 37.30 -21.90 4.87
C ALA A 210 38.15 -21.57 6.11
N THR A 211 38.14 -20.29 6.51
CA THR A 211 38.78 -19.85 7.74
C THR A 211 37.85 -20.03 8.94
N PRO A 212 38.38 -20.10 10.17
CA PRO A 212 37.53 -20.14 11.38
C PRO A 212 36.54 -18.96 11.45
N VAL A 213 36.93 -17.78 10.96
CA VAL A 213 36.06 -16.60 10.89
C VAL A 213 34.93 -16.81 9.87
N ALA A 214 35.21 -17.36 8.69
CA ALA A 214 34.18 -17.67 7.70
C ALA A 214 33.17 -18.71 8.21
N MET A 215 33.65 -19.73 8.93
CA MET A 215 32.80 -20.72 9.61
C MET A 215 31.92 -20.07 10.67
N LEU A 216 32.49 -19.22 11.53
CA LEU A 216 31.71 -18.52 12.55
C LEU A 216 30.64 -17.62 11.93
N SER A 217 30.98 -16.85 10.90
CA SER A 217 30.04 -16.00 10.17
C SER A 217 28.89 -16.81 9.57
N MET A 218 29.18 -17.96 8.93
CA MET A 218 28.15 -18.85 8.40
C MET A 218 27.19 -19.35 9.49
N VAL A 219 27.74 -19.83 10.61
CA VAL A 219 26.93 -20.33 11.73
C VAL A 219 26.04 -19.23 12.30
N ILE A 220 26.58 -18.02 12.52
CA ILE A 220 25.81 -16.88 13.01
C ILE A 220 24.68 -16.52 12.05
N THR A 221 24.95 -16.46 10.74
CA THR A 221 23.93 -16.15 9.73
C THR A 221 22.81 -17.19 9.72
N LEU A 222 23.12 -18.48 9.82
CA LEU A 222 22.12 -19.55 9.90
C LEU A 222 21.30 -19.47 11.19
N ILE A 223 21.93 -19.19 12.34
CA ILE A 223 21.24 -18.98 13.62
C ILE A 223 20.27 -17.80 13.51
N LEU A 224 20.71 -16.67 12.93
CA LEU A 224 19.84 -15.50 12.74
C LEU A 224 18.65 -15.82 11.84
N SER A 225 18.86 -16.56 10.74
CA SER A 225 17.77 -17.00 9.87
C SER A 225 16.74 -17.84 10.63
N LEU A 226 17.19 -18.76 11.50
CA LEU A 226 16.31 -19.54 12.35
C LEU A 226 15.56 -18.67 13.36
N VAL A 227 16.24 -17.73 14.02
CA VAL A 227 15.63 -16.81 15.00
C VAL A 227 14.53 -15.98 14.35
N PHE A 228 14.79 -15.36 13.19
CA PHE A 228 13.77 -14.60 12.48
C PHE A 228 12.62 -15.47 11.98
N SER A 229 12.89 -16.71 11.57
CA SER A 229 11.83 -17.68 11.23
C SER A 229 10.92 -17.98 12.42
N VAL A 230 11.48 -18.19 13.61
CA VAL A 230 10.70 -18.41 14.83
C VAL A 230 9.89 -17.17 15.22
N LEU A 231 10.48 -15.97 15.12
CA LEU A 231 9.77 -14.72 15.40
C LEU A 231 8.63 -14.48 14.41
N PHE A 232 8.83 -14.76 13.13
CA PHE A 232 7.80 -14.67 12.10
C PHE A 232 6.62 -15.61 12.38
N VAL A 233 6.89 -16.89 12.67
CA VAL A 233 5.84 -17.86 13.01
C VAL A 233 5.11 -17.45 14.29
N ARG A 234 5.83 -16.98 15.31
CA ARG A 234 5.23 -16.48 16.55
C ARG A 234 4.31 -15.30 16.29
N GLN A 235 4.73 -14.36 15.43
CA GLN A 235 3.91 -13.21 15.04
C GLN A 235 2.64 -13.65 14.32
N MET A 236 2.75 -14.54 13.32
CA MET A 236 1.59 -15.10 12.62
C MET A 236 0.61 -15.80 13.57
N MET A 237 1.11 -16.54 14.57
CA MET A 237 0.24 -17.20 15.56
C MET A 237 -0.51 -16.18 16.44
N VAL A 238 0.15 -15.07 16.82
CA VAL A 238 -0.49 -13.98 17.57
C VAL A 238 -1.56 -13.30 16.71
N ASP A 239 -1.26 -13.01 15.46
CA ASP A 239 -2.19 -12.34 14.55
C ASP A 239 -3.40 -13.25 14.24
N TYR A 240 -3.18 -14.55 14.04
CA TYR A 240 -4.25 -15.54 13.89
C TYR A 240 -5.14 -15.64 15.14
N ALA A 241 -4.54 -15.65 16.34
CA ALA A 241 -5.31 -15.64 17.59
C ALA A 241 -6.08 -14.33 17.78
N GLY A 242 -5.52 -13.19 17.35
CA GLY A 242 -6.17 -11.89 17.36
C GLY A 242 -7.39 -11.81 16.45
N TRP A 243 -7.38 -12.51 15.32
CA TRP A 243 -8.56 -12.65 14.45
C TRP A 243 -9.68 -13.49 15.04
N ALA A 244 -9.35 -14.46 15.91
CA ALA A 244 -10.33 -15.31 16.59
C ALA A 244 -10.89 -14.69 17.88
N ALA A 245 -10.41 -13.52 18.30
CA ALA A 245 -10.85 -12.83 19.49
C ALA A 245 -12.25 -12.20 19.33
N ARG A 246 -12.96 -11.96 20.45
CA ARG A 246 -14.28 -11.31 20.47
C ARG A 246 -14.25 -9.88 19.91
N GLU A 247 -13.15 -9.18 20.14
CA GLU A 247 -12.81 -7.93 19.48
C GLU A 247 -11.61 -8.20 18.58
N PRO A 248 -11.77 -8.14 17.24
CA PRO A 248 -10.68 -8.43 16.31
C PRO A 248 -9.54 -7.44 16.50
N VAL A 249 -8.35 -7.95 16.81
CA VAL A 249 -7.12 -7.13 16.82
C VAL A 249 -6.53 -7.16 15.41
N MET A 250 -6.18 -5.98 14.89
CA MET A 250 -5.58 -5.86 13.56
C MET A 250 -4.17 -6.50 13.55
N PRO A 251 -3.81 -7.22 12.47
CA PRO A 251 -2.51 -7.88 12.37
C PRO A 251 -1.39 -6.85 12.27
N ASN A 252 -0.23 -7.14 12.88
CA ASN A 252 0.93 -6.26 12.79
C ASN A 252 1.75 -6.55 11.52
N VAL A 253 1.21 -6.11 10.38
CA VAL A 253 1.80 -6.29 9.04
C VAL A 253 3.22 -5.74 8.93
N THR A 254 3.56 -4.70 9.70
CA THR A 254 4.91 -4.13 9.73
C THR A 254 5.93 -5.09 10.34
N ALA A 255 5.57 -5.75 11.44
CA ALA A 255 6.43 -6.74 12.08
C ALA A 255 6.56 -8.01 11.23
N GLU A 256 5.46 -8.49 10.64
CA GLU A 256 5.47 -9.62 9.71
C GLU A 256 6.40 -9.37 8.52
N GLY A 257 6.25 -8.21 7.86
CA GLY A 257 7.10 -7.81 6.73
C GLY A 257 8.57 -7.66 7.12
N PHE A 258 8.86 -7.09 8.30
CA PHE A 258 10.23 -6.96 8.80
C PHE A 258 10.88 -8.33 9.02
N TYR A 259 10.22 -9.27 9.71
CA TYR A 259 10.80 -10.60 9.94
C TYR A 259 10.97 -11.38 8.63
N ALA A 260 10.00 -11.32 7.72
CA ALA A 260 10.12 -11.94 6.40
C ALA A 260 11.32 -11.40 5.61
N ALA A 261 11.52 -10.07 5.60
CA ALA A 261 12.66 -9.45 4.95
C ALA A 261 13.99 -9.91 5.58
N MET A 262 14.07 -9.99 6.90
CA MET A 262 15.27 -10.47 7.60
C MET A 262 15.59 -11.94 7.30
N ILE A 263 14.58 -12.80 7.14
CA ILE A 263 14.77 -14.19 6.70
C ILE A 263 15.40 -14.22 5.31
N VAL A 264 14.85 -13.47 4.35
CA VAL A 264 15.38 -13.43 2.97
C VAL A 264 16.81 -12.88 2.94
N LEU A 265 17.08 -11.79 3.66
CA LEU A 265 18.42 -11.18 3.73
C LEU A 265 19.45 -12.12 4.37
N THR A 266 19.09 -12.80 5.46
CA THR A 266 20.00 -13.76 6.11
C THR A 266 20.25 -14.99 5.26
N LEU A 267 19.25 -15.51 4.53
CA LEU A 267 19.45 -16.60 3.57
C LEU A 267 20.33 -16.17 2.38
N ALA A 268 20.11 -14.97 1.84
CA ALA A 268 20.94 -14.42 0.77
C ALA A 268 22.40 -14.24 1.24
N ALA A 269 22.60 -13.75 2.46
CA ALA A 269 23.92 -13.65 3.07
C ALA A 269 24.57 -15.03 3.27
N ALA A 270 23.80 -16.04 3.70
CA ALA A 270 24.30 -17.40 3.84
C ALA A 270 24.75 -17.98 2.48
N VAL A 271 23.95 -17.81 1.42
CA VAL A 271 24.33 -18.22 0.06
C VAL A 271 25.58 -17.48 -0.41
N GLY A 272 25.67 -16.17 -0.17
CA GLY A 272 26.84 -15.36 -0.54
C GLY A 272 28.12 -15.82 0.19
N LEU A 273 28.02 -16.05 1.50
CA LEU A 273 29.13 -16.60 2.31
C LEU A 273 29.53 -18.00 1.84
N TYR A 274 28.56 -18.85 1.51
CA TYR A 274 28.80 -20.20 1.03
C TYR A 274 29.56 -20.17 -0.29
N LYS A 275 29.07 -19.42 -1.28
CA LYS A 275 29.74 -19.28 -2.58
C LYS A 275 31.15 -18.69 -2.46
N LYS A 276 31.36 -17.75 -1.54
CA LYS A 276 32.66 -17.08 -1.38
C LYS A 276 33.70 -17.89 -0.62
N PHE A 277 33.30 -18.61 0.44
CA PHE A 277 34.25 -19.21 1.38
C PHE A 277 34.21 -20.74 1.44
N PHE A 278 33.23 -21.38 0.81
CA PHE A 278 32.97 -22.82 0.94
C PHE A 278 32.79 -23.56 -0.39
N MET A 279 32.54 -22.85 -1.48
CA MET A 279 32.41 -23.43 -2.81
C MET A 279 33.70 -23.22 -3.58
N ASP A 280 34.27 -24.30 -4.12
CA ASP A 280 35.36 -24.19 -5.08
C ASP A 280 34.85 -23.46 -6.33
N GLY A 281 35.59 -22.44 -6.74
CA GLY A 281 35.22 -21.60 -7.88
C GLY A 281 36.04 -21.96 -9.11
N GLU A 282 35.40 -21.92 -10.27
CA GLU A 282 36.14 -21.76 -11.52
C GLU A 282 36.60 -20.30 -11.59
N VAL A 283 37.91 -20.10 -11.57
CA VAL A 283 38.53 -18.78 -11.69
C VAL A 283 39.07 -18.65 -13.09
N LEU A 284 38.83 -17.47 -13.65
CA LEU A 284 39.39 -17.01 -14.90
C LEU A 284 40.84 -16.62 -14.63
N VAL A 285 41.78 -17.45 -15.06
CA VAL A 285 43.21 -17.21 -14.89
C VAL A 285 43.75 -16.75 -16.23
N GLU A 286 44.25 -15.51 -16.31
CA GLU A 286 45.14 -15.12 -17.41
C GLU A 286 46.47 -15.86 -17.26
N ASP A 287 47.03 -16.33 -18.37
CA ASP A 287 48.25 -17.13 -18.39
C ASP A 287 49.37 -16.40 -17.63
N ALA A 288 50.03 -17.10 -16.69
CA ALA A 288 51.20 -16.58 -15.99
C ALA A 288 52.42 -16.39 -16.93
N SER A 289 52.26 -16.68 -18.23
CA SER A 289 53.23 -16.43 -19.30
C SER A 289 52.87 -15.25 -20.22
N GLY A 290 52.11 -14.27 -19.72
CA GLY A 290 52.23 -12.92 -20.24
C GLY A 290 53.64 -12.40 -19.97
N GLU A 291 54.59 -12.73 -20.83
CA GLU A 291 55.84 -11.97 -20.96
C GLU A 291 55.48 -10.52 -21.33
N PHE A 292 55.24 -9.68 -20.33
CA PHE A 292 55.69 -8.29 -20.35
C PHE A 292 55.92 -7.82 -18.89
N PRO A 293 57.12 -7.29 -18.57
CA PRO A 293 57.54 -6.97 -17.21
C PRO A 293 56.67 -5.82 -16.70
N TRP A 294 56.05 -5.87 -15.53
CA TRP A 294 56.47 -6.36 -14.21
C TRP A 294 55.22 -6.66 -13.36
#